data_AF-A0A956SBB4-F1
#
_entry.id   AF-A0A956SBB4-F1
#
_cell.length_a   1.000
_cell.length_b   1.000
_cell.length_c   1.000
_cell.angle_alpha   90.00
_cell.angle_beta   90.00
_cell.angle_gamma   90.00
#
_symmetry.space_group_name_H-M   'P 1'
#
loop_
_entity.id
_entity.type
_entity.pdbx_description
1 polymer ?
#
loop_
_entity_poly.entity_id
_entity_poly.type
_entity_poly.pdbx_seq_one_letter_code
_entity_poly.pdbx_strand_id
1 'polypeptide(L)'
;MTRRRALLAALIPLTIGLAVFLLARRLDRVSSPEPGSDLDAPVLIGRNELGFDTLADDRQLGVPILCYHYFGPGFTSGRLVRVLGAVLLNLPTLPDRDYWTTTVPEFERQMNYLAANGWRTAFLDDVLDALEAGRLPERTVVITIDDGDRTVLEYAVPILRRHGFVATLFMLTGHAGEEDWNDLDFLDWPALQALEREGVIRVESHTHRMHTKTRTRGGPVPRFLMPEAMSEGLLSADLESSRDAMVRHLGHEPTFLAWPFGYGRADVDSLARAAGFRRVLTLKPFRNGIETGESEPLGRYAVTARTSSRVFRLMLEPHGDRGADSRNPW
;
A
#
# COMPACT_ATOMS: atom_id res chain seq x y z
N MET A 1 45.95 12.28 13.83
CA MET A 1 44.66 11.76 13.32
C MET A 1 44.56 10.22 13.34
N THR A 2 45.29 9.48 14.20
CA THR A 2 45.59 8.05 13.89
C THR A 2 45.65 7.06 15.08
N ARG A 3 44.91 7.26 16.19
CA ARG A 3 44.68 6.16 17.17
C ARG A 3 43.26 6.07 17.71
N ARG A 4 42.52 7.19 17.83
CA ARG A 4 41.11 7.18 18.30
C ARG A 4 40.12 6.57 17.31
N ARG A 5 40.35 6.64 15.99
CA ARG A 5 39.47 6.04 14.97
C ARG A 5 39.58 4.51 14.90
N ALA A 6 40.73 3.93 15.26
CA ALA A 6 40.92 2.48 15.26
C ALA A 6 40.24 1.80 16.47
N LEU A 7 40.24 2.44 17.65
CA LEU A 7 39.52 1.90 18.83
C LEU A 7 37.99 1.91 18.66
N LEU A 8 37.44 2.95 18.02
CA LEU A 8 36.00 3.03 17.73
C LEU A 8 35.55 1.96 16.71
N ALA A 9 36.39 1.60 15.74
CA ALA A 9 36.08 0.54 14.76
C ALA A 9 36.09 -0.88 15.37
N ALA A 10 36.83 -1.11 16.46
CA ALA A 10 36.91 -2.41 17.14
C ALA A 10 35.80 -2.64 18.19
N LEU A 11 35.14 -1.58 18.68
CA LEU A 11 34.09 -1.65 19.70
C LEU A 11 32.67 -1.83 19.13
N ILE A 12 32.46 -1.49 17.85
CA ILE A 12 31.17 -1.63 17.16
C ILE A 12 30.78 -3.11 16.93
N PRO A 13 31.68 -4.02 16.52
CA PRO A 13 31.35 -5.44 16.38
C PRO A 13 31.05 -6.12 17.72
N LEU A 14 31.74 -5.72 18.80
CA LEU A 14 31.61 -6.33 20.12
C LEU A 14 30.27 -6.00 20.80
N THR A 15 29.76 -4.78 20.58
CA THR A 15 28.49 -4.32 21.15
C THR A 15 27.28 -4.89 20.42
N ILE A 16 27.37 -5.08 19.09
CA ILE A 16 26.34 -5.77 18.30
C ILE A 16 26.28 -7.26 18.66
N GLY A 17 27.45 -7.92 18.80
CA GLY A 17 27.51 -9.34 19.20
C GLY A 17 26.89 -9.62 20.57
N LEU A 18 27.13 -8.74 21.55
CA LEU A 18 26.55 -8.87 22.90
C LEU A 18 25.03 -8.64 22.91
N ALA A 19 24.52 -7.69 22.12
CA ALA A 19 23.09 -7.43 21.99
C ALA A 19 22.34 -8.60 21.32
N VAL A 20 22.92 -9.20 20.29
CA VAL A 20 22.38 -10.40 19.60
C VAL A 20 22.39 -11.61 20.54
N PHE A 21 23.46 -11.82 21.31
CA PHE A 21 23.57 -12.92 22.27
C PHE A 21 22.56 -12.82 23.44
N LEU A 22 22.35 -11.61 23.96
CA LEU A 22 21.38 -11.37 25.04
C LEU A 22 19.92 -11.50 24.55
N LEU A 23 19.64 -11.16 23.29
CA LEU A 23 18.33 -11.32 22.68
C LEU A 23 17.98 -12.79 22.42
N ALA A 24 18.94 -13.59 21.94
CA ALA A 24 18.77 -15.03 21.75
C ALA A 24 18.40 -15.74 23.07
N ARG A 25 19.07 -15.40 24.18
CA ARG A 25 18.76 -15.96 25.51
C ARG A 25 17.39 -15.56 26.08
N ARG A 26 16.77 -14.50 25.56
CA ARG A 26 15.44 -14.05 26.00
C ARG A 26 14.32 -14.77 25.26
N LEU A 27 14.59 -15.23 24.03
CA LEU A 27 13.64 -15.98 23.20
C LEU A 27 13.54 -17.46 23.64
N ASP A 28 14.62 -18.04 24.18
CA ASP A 28 14.61 -19.42 24.73
C ASP A 28 13.75 -19.59 26.00
N ARG A 29 13.19 -18.51 26.57
CA ARG A 29 12.41 -18.54 27.83
C ARG A 29 10.91 -18.40 27.68
N VAL A 30 10.38 -18.33 26.45
CA VAL A 30 8.93 -18.26 26.22
C VAL A 30 8.43 -19.64 25.82
N SER A 31 8.05 -20.42 26.83
CA SER A 31 7.42 -21.73 26.71
C SER A 31 6.01 -21.61 26.09
N SER A 32 5.66 -22.61 25.28
CA SER A 32 4.44 -22.80 24.51
C SER A 32 3.13 -22.71 25.31
N PRO A 33 2.00 -22.25 24.72
CA PRO A 33 0.66 -22.50 25.26
C PRO A 33 -0.04 -23.68 24.57
N GLU A 34 -0.83 -24.42 25.35
CA GLU A 34 -1.68 -25.57 24.99
C GLU A 34 -2.97 -25.18 24.23
N PRO A 35 -3.64 -26.13 23.54
CA PRO A 35 -4.76 -25.84 22.64
C PRO A 35 -6.12 -25.97 23.33
N GLY A 36 -7.07 -25.05 23.03
CA GLY A 36 -8.47 -25.27 23.38
C GLY A 36 -9.46 -24.13 23.08
N SER A 37 -10.37 -24.45 22.16
CA SER A 37 -11.77 -24.00 21.97
C SER A 37 -12.09 -22.83 21.03
N ASP A 38 -12.87 -23.22 20.01
CA ASP A 38 -13.51 -22.50 18.93
C ASP A 38 -14.37 -21.31 19.37
N LEU A 39 -14.06 -20.13 18.80
CA LEU A 39 -15.01 -19.14 18.29
C LEU A 39 -14.30 -18.41 17.14
N ASP A 40 -14.97 -18.33 15.99
CA ASP A 40 -14.49 -17.66 14.77
C ASP A 40 -13.91 -16.27 15.07
N ALA A 41 -12.57 -16.22 15.20
CA ALA A 41 -11.83 -15.01 15.41
C ALA A 41 -11.70 -14.27 14.07
N PRO A 42 -11.89 -12.94 14.03
CA PRO A 42 -11.52 -12.18 12.85
C PRO A 42 -10.04 -12.46 12.57
N VAL A 43 -9.72 -12.81 11.31
CA VAL A 43 -8.34 -13.03 10.85
C VAL A 43 -7.57 -11.71 11.07
N LEU A 44 -6.98 -11.59 12.25
CA LEU A 44 -6.04 -10.55 12.60
C LEU A 44 -4.76 -10.88 11.84
N ILE A 45 -4.65 -10.38 10.61
CA ILE A 45 -3.36 -10.35 9.91
C ILE A 45 -2.45 -9.45 10.76
N GLY A 46 -1.67 -10.08 11.63
CA GLY A 46 -0.69 -9.40 12.44
C GLY A 46 0.35 -8.71 11.55
N ARG A 47 1.11 -7.78 12.12
CA ARG A 47 2.24 -7.09 11.44
C ARG A 47 3.29 -8.03 10.83
N ASN A 48 3.19 -9.34 11.05
CA ASN A 48 4.06 -10.38 10.51
C ASN A 48 3.42 -11.24 9.40
N GLU A 49 2.18 -10.95 8.98
CA GLU A 49 1.44 -11.71 7.96
C GLU A 49 1.22 -10.89 6.67
N LEU A 50 2.08 -9.91 6.38
CA LEU A 50 2.20 -9.32 5.04
C LEU A 50 2.90 -10.31 4.08
N GLY A 51 2.36 -11.53 3.98
CA GLY A 51 2.36 -12.40 2.82
C GLY A 51 3.64 -12.65 2.02
N PHE A 52 4.84 -12.58 2.62
CA PHE A 52 6.06 -12.93 1.88
C PHE A 52 6.18 -14.44 1.59
N ASP A 53 5.55 -15.28 2.41
CA ASP A 53 5.54 -16.75 2.23
C ASP A 53 4.44 -17.24 1.26
N THR A 54 3.47 -16.39 0.90
CA THR A 54 2.34 -16.76 0.01
C THR A 54 2.55 -16.38 -1.46
N LEU A 55 3.68 -15.78 -1.84
CA LEU A 55 3.98 -15.43 -3.25
C LEU A 55 4.22 -16.66 -4.14
N ALA A 56 4.16 -17.88 -3.60
CA ALA A 56 4.60 -19.10 -4.26
C ALA A 56 3.53 -19.82 -5.11
N ASP A 57 2.24 -19.46 -5.02
CA ASP A 57 1.18 -20.22 -5.71
C ASP A 57 0.36 -19.43 -6.75
N ASP A 58 0.64 -18.14 -6.94
CA ASP A 58 -0.18 -17.31 -7.83
C ASP A 58 0.34 -17.32 -9.27
N ARG A 59 0.09 -18.45 -9.95
CA ARG A 59 0.30 -18.61 -11.41
C ARG A 59 -0.76 -17.89 -12.25
N GLN A 60 -1.62 -17.05 -11.65
CA GLN A 60 -2.69 -16.39 -12.39
C GLN A 60 -2.15 -15.36 -13.40
N LEU A 61 -2.61 -15.50 -14.63
CA LEU A 61 -2.51 -14.49 -15.68
C LEU A 61 -3.39 -13.32 -15.25
N GLY A 62 -2.80 -12.21 -14.81
CA GLY A 62 -3.57 -11.06 -14.36
C GLY A 62 -2.73 -9.80 -14.24
N VAL A 63 -3.41 -8.67 -14.12
CA VAL A 63 -2.81 -7.34 -13.99
C VAL A 63 -2.44 -7.11 -12.52
N PRO A 64 -1.15 -6.84 -12.21
CA PRO A 64 -0.74 -6.45 -10.88
C PRO A 64 -1.20 -5.02 -10.60
N ILE A 65 -1.69 -4.79 -9.39
CA ILE A 65 -2.00 -3.45 -8.88
C ILE A 65 -1.01 -3.15 -7.74
N LEU A 66 -0.19 -2.11 -7.91
CA LEU A 66 0.78 -1.66 -6.93
C LEU A 66 0.17 -0.56 -6.06
N CYS A 67 0.28 -0.67 -4.75
CA CYS A 67 -0.26 0.30 -3.80
C CYS A 67 0.85 1.07 -3.09
N TYR A 68 0.95 2.37 -3.38
CA TYR A 68 1.83 3.33 -2.70
C TYR A 68 1.02 4.18 -1.71
N HIS A 69 1.70 4.92 -0.84
CA HIS A 69 1.07 5.84 0.11
C HIS A 69 1.79 7.19 0.08
N TYR A 70 2.99 7.26 0.66
CA TYR A 70 3.73 8.51 0.84
C TYR A 70 5.05 8.50 0.09
N PHE A 71 5.56 9.69 -0.21
CA PHE A 71 6.84 9.87 -0.89
C PHE A 71 7.75 10.85 -0.13
N GLY A 72 9.06 10.70 -0.30
CA GLY A 72 10.00 11.62 0.33
C GLY A 72 11.41 11.58 -0.27
N PRO A 73 12.24 12.60 -0.05
CA PRO A 73 13.52 12.78 -0.75
C PRO A 73 14.58 11.72 -0.39
N GLY A 74 14.34 10.91 0.64
CA GLY A 74 15.28 9.92 1.18
C GLY A 74 15.52 10.10 2.68
N PHE A 75 16.07 9.09 3.33
CA PHE A 75 16.37 9.16 4.76
C PHE A 75 17.70 9.86 5.01
N THR A 76 17.75 10.83 5.94
CA THR A 76 19.03 11.40 6.43
C THR A 76 19.89 10.29 7.06
N SER A 77 21.23 10.42 7.07
CA SER A 77 22.13 9.32 7.46
C SER A 77 21.79 8.63 8.79
N GLY A 78 21.32 9.38 9.79
CA GLY A 78 20.87 8.82 11.07
C GLY A 78 19.51 8.09 10.99
N ARG A 79 18.57 8.61 10.20
CA ARG A 79 17.28 7.96 9.93
C ARG A 79 17.49 6.73 9.05
N LEU A 80 18.38 6.80 8.06
CA LEU A 80 18.76 5.71 7.18
C LEU A 80 19.34 4.52 7.95
N VAL A 81 20.24 4.75 8.92
CA VAL A 81 20.78 3.66 9.77
C VAL A 81 19.68 2.99 10.58
N ARG A 82 18.72 3.76 11.11
CA ARG A 82 17.57 3.21 11.85
C ARG A 82 16.63 2.41 10.94
N VAL A 83 16.33 2.94 9.75
CA VAL A 83 15.48 2.25 8.77
C VAL A 83 16.16 0.99 8.27
N LEU A 84 17.40 1.08 7.78
CA LEU A 84 18.17 -0.09 7.34
C LEU A 84 18.30 -1.14 8.44
N GLY A 85 18.58 -0.71 9.69
CA GLY A 85 18.60 -1.62 10.83
C GLY A 85 17.26 -2.31 11.06
N ALA A 86 16.14 -1.58 10.99
CA ALA A 86 14.82 -2.14 11.18
C ALA A 86 14.35 -3.05 10.03
N VAL A 87 14.75 -2.75 8.80
CA VAL A 87 14.48 -3.58 7.62
C VAL A 87 15.33 -4.85 7.66
N LEU A 88 16.65 -4.74 7.84
CA LEU A 88 17.59 -5.88 7.85
C LEU A 88 17.33 -6.85 8.99
N LEU A 89 16.95 -6.34 10.17
CA LEU A 89 16.75 -7.16 11.37
C LEU A 89 15.28 -7.50 11.62
N ASN A 90 14.38 -7.20 10.67
CA ASN A 90 12.94 -7.35 10.82
C ASN A 90 12.39 -6.74 12.13
N LEU A 91 12.97 -5.64 12.61
CA LEU A 91 12.58 -5.04 13.89
C LEU A 91 11.27 -4.26 13.73
N PRO A 92 10.41 -4.25 14.76
CA PRO A 92 9.09 -3.59 14.73
C PRO A 92 9.16 -2.04 14.83
N THR A 93 10.27 -1.41 14.45
CA THR A 93 10.68 -0.08 14.94
C THR A 93 10.60 1.07 13.93
N LEU A 94 9.95 0.89 12.78
CA LEU A 94 9.64 2.02 11.90
C LEU A 94 8.40 2.75 12.40
N PRO A 95 8.44 4.10 12.52
CA PRO A 95 7.22 4.90 12.56
C PRO A 95 6.31 4.52 11.40
N ASP A 96 5.00 4.54 11.61
CA ASP A 96 4.02 4.03 10.63
C ASP A 96 4.18 4.75 9.27
N ARG A 97 4.28 6.09 9.26
CA ARG A 97 4.56 6.88 8.06
C ARG A 97 5.85 6.47 7.33
N ASP A 98 6.93 6.20 8.07
CA ASP A 98 8.23 5.80 7.48
C ASP A 98 8.16 4.43 6.81
N TYR A 99 7.35 3.52 7.35
CA TYR A 99 7.15 2.20 6.76
C TYR A 99 6.43 2.30 5.40
N TRP A 100 5.45 3.19 5.28
CA TRP A 100 4.65 3.40 4.07
C TRP A 100 5.25 4.42 3.09
N THR A 101 6.38 5.06 3.44
CA THR A 101 7.05 6.03 2.57
C THR A 101 7.97 5.34 1.56
N THR A 102 7.75 5.61 0.28
CA THR A 102 8.69 5.27 -0.81
C THR A 102 9.59 6.47 -1.09
N THR A 103 10.90 6.28 -1.01
CA THR A 103 11.83 7.38 -1.31
C THR A 103 11.83 7.73 -2.80
N VAL A 104 12.03 9.00 -3.15
CA VAL A 104 12.14 9.49 -4.53
C VAL A 104 13.10 8.65 -5.37
N PRO A 105 14.35 8.36 -4.92
CA PRO A 105 15.26 7.52 -5.71
C PRO A 105 14.74 6.09 -5.94
N GLU A 106 13.98 5.54 -4.99
CA GLU A 106 13.39 4.21 -5.14
C GLU A 106 12.21 4.24 -6.11
N PHE A 107 11.32 5.23 -6.01
CA PHE A 107 10.22 5.37 -6.95
C PHE A 107 10.73 5.61 -8.37
N GLU A 108 11.75 6.46 -8.56
CA GLU A 108 12.41 6.63 -9.87
C GLU A 108 13.00 5.33 -10.40
N ARG A 109 13.69 4.54 -9.56
CA ARG A 109 14.20 3.22 -9.96
C ARG A 109 13.08 2.29 -10.42
N GLN A 110 11.98 2.24 -9.68
CA GLN A 110 10.83 1.40 -10.01
C GLN A 110 10.17 1.83 -11.33
N MET A 111 9.95 3.13 -11.54
CA MET A 111 9.36 3.64 -12.79
C MET A 111 10.30 3.45 -13.99
N ASN A 112 11.61 3.66 -13.81
CA ASN A 112 12.62 3.35 -14.82
C ASN A 112 12.60 1.86 -15.19
N TYR A 113 12.47 0.96 -14.20
CA TYR A 113 12.36 -0.47 -14.45
C TYR A 113 11.13 -0.80 -15.29
N LEU A 114 9.96 -0.26 -14.93
CA LEU A 114 8.74 -0.45 -15.70
C LEU A 114 8.95 -0.02 -17.17
N ALA A 115 9.42 1.21 -17.39
CA ALA A 115 9.63 1.75 -18.73
C ALA A 115 10.66 0.93 -19.53
N ALA A 116 11.78 0.54 -18.92
CA ALA A 116 12.84 -0.21 -19.58
C ALA A 116 12.44 -1.65 -19.94
N ASN A 117 11.46 -2.23 -19.24
CA ASN A 117 10.98 -3.60 -19.46
C ASN A 117 9.62 -3.64 -20.17
N GLY A 118 9.25 -2.55 -20.85
CA GLY A 118 8.06 -2.50 -21.70
C GLY A 118 6.73 -2.47 -20.95
N TRP A 119 6.74 -2.23 -19.63
CA TRP A 119 5.52 -2.06 -18.87
C TRP A 119 4.85 -0.73 -19.18
N ARG A 120 3.52 -0.77 -19.22
CA ARG A 120 2.65 0.40 -19.30
C ARG A 120 1.85 0.53 -18.02
N THR A 121 1.54 1.76 -17.66
CA THR A 121 0.55 2.05 -16.64
C THR A 121 -0.78 2.38 -17.29
N ALA A 122 -1.87 2.05 -16.61
CA ALA A 122 -3.23 2.33 -17.04
C ALA A 122 -4.07 2.74 -15.82
N PHE A 123 -5.13 3.51 -16.06
CA PHE A 123 -6.11 3.76 -15.01
C PHE A 123 -6.87 2.48 -14.70
N LEU A 124 -7.39 2.42 -13.47
CA LEU A 124 -8.07 1.23 -12.99
C LEU A 124 -9.35 0.94 -13.78
N ASP A 125 -10.09 1.95 -14.23
CA ASP A 125 -11.26 1.80 -15.11
C ASP A 125 -10.90 1.08 -16.41
N ASP A 126 -9.81 1.50 -17.07
CA ASP A 126 -9.41 0.96 -18.38
C ASP A 126 -9.03 -0.53 -18.25
N VAL A 127 -8.37 -0.89 -17.15
CA VAL A 127 -8.02 -2.27 -16.85
C VAL A 127 -9.27 -3.09 -16.53
N LEU A 128 -10.17 -2.57 -15.69
CA LEU A 128 -11.39 -3.26 -15.33
C LEU A 128 -12.25 -3.53 -16.57
N ASP A 129 -12.49 -2.53 -17.40
CA ASP A 129 -13.28 -2.64 -18.61
C ASP A 129 -12.66 -3.62 -19.62
N ALA A 130 -11.32 -3.72 -19.67
CA ALA A 130 -10.64 -4.72 -20.48
C ALA A 130 -10.88 -6.14 -19.94
N LEU A 131 -10.71 -6.36 -18.63
CA LEU A 131 -10.89 -7.65 -17.98
C LEU A 131 -12.32 -8.16 -18.13
N GLU A 132 -13.32 -7.30 -17.92
CA GLU A 132 -14.74 -7.65 -18.10
C GLU A 132 -15.10 -7.92 -19.56
N ALA A 133 -14.41 -7.27 -20.51
CA ALA A 133 -14.51 -7.60 -21.93
C ALA A 133 -13.73 -8.89 -22.33
N GLY A 134 -13.20 -9.64 -21.35
CA GLY A 134 -12.44 -10.86 -21.57
C GLY A 134 -11.06 -10.62 -22.19
N ARG A 135 -10.50 -9.43 -22.03
CA ARG A 135 -9.17 -9.06 -22.55
C ARG A 135 -8.21 -8.81 -21.40
N LEU A 136 -7.12 -9.56 -21.35
CA LEU A 136 -6.02 -9.30 -20.43
C LEU A 136 -5.02 -8.34 -21.09
N PRO A 137 -4.83 -7.11 -20.58
CA PRO A 137 -3.86 -6.19 -21.14
C PRO A 137 -2.42 -6.70 -20.97
N GLU A 138 -1.67 -6.82 -22.07
CA GLU A 138 -0.27 -7.23 -22.03
C GLU A 138 0.60 -6.17 -21.32
N ARG A 139 1.58 -6.63 -20.53
CA ARG A 139 2.59 -5.78 -19.86
C ARG A 139 1.99 -4.51 -19.22
N THR A 140 0.83 -4.63 -18.61
CA THR A 140 0.13 -3.52 -17.95
C THR A 140 0.20 -3.70 -16.44
N VAL A 141 0.47 -2.60 -15.73
CA VAL A 141 0.44 -2.53 -14.26
C VAL A 141 -0.40 -1.33 -13.85
N VAL A 142 -1.25 -1.48 -12.84
CA VAL A 142 -1.95 -0.33 -12.25
C VAL A 142 -1.13 0.20 -11.08
N ILE A 143 -0.92 1.52 -11.05
CA ILE A 143 -0.36 2.20 -9.88
C ILE A 143 -1.51 2.86 -9.14
N THR A 144 -1.67 2.50 -7.87
CA THR A 144 -2.57 3.17 -6.94
C THR A 144 -1.77 3.86 -5.85
N ILE A 145 -2.30 4.99 -5.37
CA ILE A 145 -1.72 5.76 -4.28
C ILE A 145 -2.85 6.03 -3.28
N ASP A 146 -2.65 5.74 -2.01
CA ASP A 146 -3.69 5.89 -0.99
C ASP A 146 -3.51 7.19 -0.17
N ASP A 147 -4.52 7.51 0.62
CA ASP A 147 -4.64 8.62 1.58
C ASP A 147 -4.76 10.05 1.01
N GLY A 148 -4.05 10.38 -0.07
CA GLY A 148 -4.14 11.74 -0.66
C GLY A 148 -3.18 12.78 -0.06
N ASP A 149 -2.05 12.32 0.48
CA ASP A 149 -1.00 13.20 1.01
C ASP A 149 -0.33 14.05 -0.11
N ARG A 150 0.10 15.27 0.24
CA ARG A 150 0.67 16.28 -0.66
C ARG A 150 1.99 15.82 -1.29
N THR A 151 2.68 14.86 -0.66
CA THR A 151 3.90 14.24 -1.22
C THR A 151 3.66 13.58 -2.58
N VAL A 152 2.41 13.20 -2.90
CA VAL A 152 2.04 12.67 -4.21
C VAL A 152 2.30 13.70 -5.31
N LEU A 153 1.79 14.92 -5.13
CA LEU A 153 2.00 16.02 -6.07
C LEU A 153 3.47 16.47 -6.11
N GLU A 154 4.12 16.52 -4.95
CA GLU A 154 5.49 17.00 -4.83
C GLU A 154 6.51 16.05 -5.47
N TYR A 155 6.35 14.74 -5.26
CA TYR A 155 7.39 13.75 -5.59
C TYR A 155 6.96 12.75 -6.65
N ALA A 156 5.76 12.15 -6.54
CA ALA A 156 5.36 11.06 -7.44
C ALA A 156 4.95 11.58 -8.83
N VAL A 157 4.11 12.61 -8.87
CA VAL A 157 3.57 13.17 -10.13
C VAL A 157 4.68 13.63 -11.10
N PRO A 158 5.74 14.36 -10.68
CA PRO A 158 6.83 14.71 -11.58
C PRO A 158 7.54 13.51 -12.21
N ILE A 159 7.63 12.38 -11.49
CA ILE A 159 8.26 11.15 -11.99
C ILE A 159 7.32 10.46 -12.99
N LEU A 160 6.04 10.30 -12.64
CA LEU A 160 5.01 9.75 -13.54
C LEU A 160 4.97 10.49 -14.88
N ARG A 161 4.95 11.84 -14.84
CA ARG A 161 4.98 12.70 -16.04
C ARG A 161 6.14 12.38 -16.97
N ARG A 162 7.36 12.22 -16.44
CA ARG A 162 8.55 11.95 -17.27
C ARG A 162 8.48 10.61 -18.01
N HIS A 163 7.74 9.65 -17.45
CA HIS A 163 7.53 8.34 -18.07
C HIS A 163 6.26 8.26 -18.93
N GLY A 164 5.42 9.31 -18.94
CA GLY A 164 4.08 9.23 -19.52
C GLY A 164 3.20 8.20 -18.80
N PHE A 165 3.46 7.99 -17.51
CA PHE A 165 2.72 7.06 -16.67
C PHE A 165 1.58 7.75 -15.94
N VAL A 166 0.56 6.96 -15.62
CA VAL A 166 -0.65 7.39 -14.91
C VAL A 166 -0.83 6.58 -13.63
N ALA A 167 -1.57 7.15 -12.67
CA ALA A 167 -1.91 6.46 -11.43
C ALA A 167 -3.34 6.80 -10.95
N THR A 168 -3.94 5.92 -10.16
CA THR A 168 -5.21 6.19 -9.46
C THR A 168 -4.92 6.59 -8.01
N LEU A 169 -5.45 7.73 -7.57
CA LEU A 169 -5.30 8.23 -6.20
C LEU A 169 -6.59 7.96 -5.41
N PHE A 170 -6.51 7.18 -4.35
CA PHE A 170 -7.61 6.98 -3.42
C PHE A 170 -7.57 8.06 -2.33
N MET A 171 -8.51 8.99 -2.41
CA MET A 171 -8.56 10.19 -1.56
C MET A 171 -9.48 9.99 -0.36
N LEU A 172 -9.00 10.39 0.82
CA LEU A 172 -9.84 10.61 2.00
C LEU A 172 -10.59 11.93 1.86
N THR A 173 -11.77 11.89 1.25
CA THR A 173 -12.45 13.10 0.75
C THR A 173 -12.80 14.11 1.84
N GLY A 174 -12.97 13.68 3.09
CA GLY A 174 -13.23 14.56 4.23
C GLY A 174 -12.02 15.32 4.74
N HIS A 175 -10.81 14.90 4.35
CA HIS A 175 -9.54 15.50 4.75
C HIS A 175 -8.91 16.36 3.64
N ALA A 176 -9.57 16.55 2.49
CA ALA A 176 -9.05 17.37 1.41
C ALA A 176 -8.70 18.80 1.87
N GLY A 177 -7.43 19.17 1.73
CA GLY A 177 -6.86 20.44 2.17
C GLY A 177 -6.60 20.56 3.67
N GLU A 178 -6.77 19.50 4.46
CA GLU A 178 -6.38 19.47 5.87
C GLU A 178 -4.85 19.33 6.01
N GLU A 179 -4.28 19.95 7.03
CA GLU A 179 -2.84 19.91 7.34
C GLU A 179 -2.64 19.33 8.75
N ASP A 180 -1.48 18.73 9.00
CA ASP A 180 -1.08 18.15 10.29
C ASP A 180 -2.03 17.07 10.87
N TRP A 181 -2.80 16.37 10.02
CA TRP A 181 -3.66 15.27 10.48
C TRP A 181 -2.89 13.94 10.45
N ASN A 182 -2.59 13.37 11.61
CA ASN A 182 -1.76 12.15 11.73
C ASN A 182 -0.42 12.24 10.99
N ASP A 183 0.24 13.39 11.10
CA ASP A 183 1.46 13.74 10.38
C ASP A 183 1.28 13.81 8.84
N LEU A 184 0.05 13.89 8.30
CA LEU A 184 -0.26 14.03 6.88
C LEU A 184 -0.70 15.46 6.54
N ASP A 185 -0.26 15.93 5.38
CA ASP A 185 -0.77 17.15 4.74
C ASP A 185 -1.50 16.73 3.48
N PHE A 186 -2.78 17.04 3.35
CA PHE A 186 -3.60 16.54 2.26
C PHE A 186 -3.54 17.45 1.04
N LEU A 187 -3.70 16.85 -0.14
CA LEU A 187 -4.04 17.57 -1.35
C LEU A 187 -5.41 18.25 -1.19
N ASP A 188 -5.53 19.46 -1.72
CA ASP A 188 -6.79 20.18 -1.78
C ASP A 188 -7.54 19.90 -3.09
N TRP A 189 -8.82 20.25 -3.14
CA TRP A 189 -9.64 20.03 -4.33
C TRP A 189 -9.10 20.71 -5.59
N PRO A 190 -8.62 21.98 -5.56
CA PRO A 190 -7.99 22.58 -6.73
C PRO A 190 -6.79 21.79 -7.28
N ALA A 191 -5.92 21.26 -6.42
CA ALA A 191 -4.81 20.42 -6.83
C ALA A 191 -5.30 19.10 -7.45
N LEU A 192 -6.28 18.44 -6.84
CA LEU A 192 -6.88 17.20 -7.35
C LEU A 192 -7.50 17.42 -8.75
N GLN A 193 -8.31 18.48 -8.91
CA GLN A 193 -8.88 18.87 -10.21
C GLN A 193 -7.81 19.14 -11.26
N ALA A 194 -6.69 19.76 -10.88
CA ALA A 194 -5.60 20.03 -11.80
C ALA A 194 -4.92 18.76 -12.29
N LEU A 195 -4.72 17.79 -11.41
CA LEU A 195 -4.12 16.50 -11.73
C LEU A 195 -5.01 15.65 -12.65
N GLU A 196 -6.33 15.66 -12.43
CA GLU A 196 -7.27 14.98 -13.32
C GLU A 196 -7.36 15.62 -14.70
N ARG A 197 -7.40 16.96 -14.76
CA ARG A 197 -7.44 17.69 -16.03
C ARG A 197 -6.18 17.47 -16.86
N GLU A 198 -5.05 17.28 -16.20
CA GLU A 198 -3.80 16.92 -16.85
C GLU A 198 -3.79 15.46 -17.36
N GLY A 199 -4.62 14.60 -16.78
CA GLY A 199 -4.72 13.19 -17.15
C GLY A 199 -3.59 12.32 -16.59
N VAL A 200 -2.88 12.79 -15.55
CA VAL A 200 -1.81 12.01 -14.88
C VAL A 200 -2.33 11.22 -13.68
N ILE A 201 -3.36 11.73 -13.00
CA ILE A 201 -4.04 11.07 -11.88
C ILE A 201 -5.54 10.97 -12.18
N ARG A 202 -6.17 9.87 -11.77
CA ARG A 202 -7.63 9.80 -11.53
C ARG A 202 -7.87 9.66 -10.05
N VAL A 203 -8.86 10.38 -9.53
CA VAL A 203 -9.17 10.36 -8.10
C VAL A 203 -10.35 9.42 -7.85
N GLU A 204 -10.20 8.56 -6.85
CA GLU A 204 -11.17 7.59 -6.40
C GLU A 204 -11.32 7.67 -4.87
N SER A 205 -12.26 6.92 -4.29
CA SER A 205 -12.56 7.07 -2.85
C SER A 205 -11.70 6.19 -1.96
N HIS A 206 -11.20 6.77 -0.87
CA HIS A 206 -10.67 6.04 0.28
C HIS A 206 -11.55 6.17 1.54
N THR A 207 -12.87 6.27 1.36
CA THR A 207 -13.86 6.74 2.36
C THR A 207 -13.80 8.27 2.58
N HIS A 208 -14.74 8.82 3.35
CA HIS A 208 -14.76 10.24 3.68
C HIS A 208 -13.89 10.52 4.92
N ARG A 209 -14.18 9.88 6.05
CA ARG A 209 -13.48 10.04 7.34
C ARG A 209 -13.31 8.73 8.11
N MET A 210 -13.50 7.58 7.47
CA MET A 210 -13.43 6.26 8.11
C MET A 210 -12.04 5.61 8.14
N HIS A 211 -10.98 6.36 7.87
CA HIS A 211 -9.59 5.92 8.03
C HIS A 211 -9.08 6.07 9.48
N THR A 212 -9.82 5.49 10.42
CA THR A 212 -9.47 5.48 11.85
C THR A 212 -9.61 4.09 12.45
N LYS A 213 -8.90 3.84 13.55
CA LYS A 213 -9.00 2.59 14.31
C LYS A 213 -9.55 2.86 15.70
N THR A 214 -10.47 2.02 16.14
CA THR A 214 -10.99 2.01 17.50
C THR A 214 -10.21 0.99 18.33
N ARG A 215 -9.80 1.36 19.54
CA ARG A 215 -9.11 0.46 20.47
C ARG A 215 -10.11 -0.53 21.07
N THR A 216 -9.87 -1.82 20.89
CA THR A 216 -10.64 -2.89 21.56
C THR A 216 -9.75 -3.70 22.49
N ARG A 217 -10.35 -4.64 23.25
CA ARG A 217 -9.58 -5.62 24.04
C ARG A 217 -8.65 -6.49 23.19
N GLY A 218 -9.04 -6.79 21.95
CA GLY A 218 -8.25 -7.59 21.00
C GLY A 218 -7.22 -6.78 20.20
N GLY A 219 -7.10 -5.47 20.46
CA GLY A 219 -6.23 -4.57 19.71
C GLY A 219 -6.99 -3.52 18.90
N PRO A 220 -6.27 -2.70 18.11
CA PRO A 220 -6.88 -1.68 17.27
C PRO A 220 -7.60 -2.35 16.08
N VAL A 221 -8.85 -1.97 15.85
CA VAL A 221 -9.70 -2.49 14.77
C VAL A 221 -10.21 -1.30 13.96
N PRO A 222 -10.26 -1.38 12.61
CA PRO A 222 -10.82 -0.31 11.78
C PRO A 222 -12.22 0.10 12.22
N ARG A 223 -12.47 1.40 12.30
CA ARG A 223 -13.73 1.95 12.80
C ARG A 223 -14.92 1.51 11.96
N PHE A 224 -14.76 1.41 10.65
CA PHE A 224 -15.83 0.95 9.74
C PHE A 224 -16.23 -0.52 9.92
N LEU A 225 -15.43 -1.34 10.63
CA LEU A 225 -15.75 -2.72 10.96
C LEU A 225 -16.41 -2.87 12.34
N MET A 226 -16.58 -1.76 13.08
CA MET A 226 -17.24 -1.77 14.37
C MET A 226 -18.75 -2.01 14.20
N PRO A 227 -19.39 -2.76 15.12
CA PRO A 227 -20.82 -2.99 15.05
C PRO A 227 -21.63 -1.71 14.90
N GLU A 228 -21.29 -0.66 15.65
CA GLU A 228 -21.97 0.64 15.61
C GLU A 228 -21.83 1.30 14.23
N ALA A 229 -20.69 1.15 13.55
CA ALA A 229 -20.51 1.70 12.22
C ALA A 229 -21.43 1.06 11.18
N MET A 230 -21.75 -0.21 11.37
CA MET A 230 -22.57 -1.00 10.44
C MET A 230 -24.07 -0.95 10.77
N SER A 231 -24.43 -1.06 12.05
CA SER A 231 -25.82 -1.12 12.49
C SER A 231 -26.50 0.24 12.52
N GLU A 232 -25.75 1.31 12.76
CA GLU A 232 -26.28 2.68 12.85
C GLU A 232 -26.21 3.44 11.51
N GLY A 233 -25.81 2.77 10.42
CA GLY A 233 -25.71 3.38 9.09
C GLY A 233 -24.56 4.38 8.93
N LEU A 234 -23.66 4.49 9.91
CA LEU A 234 -22.55 5.45 9.87
C LEU A 234 -21.62 5.18 8.68
N LEU A 235 -21.33 3.93 8.35
CA LEU A 235 -20.51 3.57 7.20
C LEU A 235 -21.19 4.01 5.90
N SER A 236 -22.48 3.70 5.73
CA SER A 236 -23.24 4.13 4.56
C SER A 236 -23.25 5.65 4.40
N ALA A 237 -23.48 6.39 5.49
CA ALA A 237 -23.46 7.86 5.48
C ALA A 237 -22.08 8.44 5.14
N ASP A 238 -20.99 7.81 5.60
CA ASP A 238 -19.61 8.21 5.26
C ASP A 238 -19.30 7.96 3.78
N LEU A 239 -19.71 6.81 3.25
CA LEU A 239 -19.57 6.46 1.84
C LEU A 239 -20.36 7.41 0.93
N GLU A 240 -21.60 7.74 1.31
CA GLU A 240 -22.43 8.75 0.63
C GLU A 240 -21.77 10.14 0.67
N SER A 241 -21.29 10.56 1.85
CA SER A 241 -20.56 11.83 2.00
C SER A 241 -19.33 11.89 1.11
N SER A 242 -18.65 10.76 0.93
CA SER A 242 -17.50 10.66 0.05
C SER A 242 -17.86 10.83 -1.42
N ARG A 243 -18.92 10.16 -1.87
CA ARG A 243 -19.46 10.31 -3.23
C ARG A 243 -19.90 11.73 -3.50
N ASP A 244 -20.67 12.32 -2.59
CA ASP A 244 -21.14 13.71 -2.70
C ASP A 244 -19.99 14.71 -2.81
N ALA A 245 -18.91 14.50 -2.04
CA ALA A 245 -17.73 15.33 -2.13
C ALA A 245 -17.06 15.23 -3.51
N MET A 246 -16.90 14.03 -4.05
CA MET A 246 -16.33 13.83 -5.39
C MET A 246 -17.21 14.42 -6.49
N VAL A 247 -18.52 14.22 -6.45
CA VAL A 247 -19.44 14.85 -7.42
C VAL A 247 -19.33 16.36 -7.36
N ARG A 248 -19.35 16.93 -6.15
CA ARG A 248 -19.28 18.38 -5.94
C ARG A 248 -17.98 18.99 -6.45
N HIS A 249 -16.85 18.34 -6.21
CA HIS A 249 -15.54 18.93 -6.44
C HIS A 249 -14.85 18.45 -7.73
N LEU A 250 -15.12 17.25 -8.21
CA LEU A 250 -14.50 16.67 -9.40
C LEU A 250 -15.49 16.50 -10.55
N GLY A 251 -16.80 16.53 -10.27
CA GLY A 251 -17.84 16.47 -11.29
C GLY A 251 -18.17 15.04 -11.76
N HIS A 252 -17.67 14.02 -11.06
CA HIS A 252 -17.99 12.62 -11.31
C HIS A 252 -18.16 11.87 -9.98
N GLU A 253 -18.87 10.74 -10.04
CA GLU A 253 -18.93 9.79 -8.93
C GLU A 253 -17.68 8.90 -8.93
N PRO A 254 -17.23 8.40 -7.76
CA PRO A 254 -16.20 7.36 -7.73
C PRO A 254 -16.73 6.04 -8.26
N THR A 255 -15.91 5.35 -9.05
CA THR A 255 -16.15 3.97 -9.47
C THR A 255 -15.63 2.99 -8.41
N PHE A 256 -14.56 3.36 -7.72
CA PHE A 256 -13.77 2.47 -6.89
C PHE A 256 -13.66 2.95 -5.44
N LEU A 257 -13.60 1.98 -4.53
CA LEU A 257 -13.28 2.20 -3.12
C LEU A 257 -12.08 1.35 -2.72
N ALA A 258 -10.98 1.97 -2.33
CA ALA A 258 -9.95 1.26 -1.59
C ALA A 258 -10.33 1.25 -0.10
N TRP A 259 -10.33 0.09 0.55
CA TRP A 259 -10.62 0.03 1.98
C TRP A 259 -9.43 0.54 2.81
N PRO A 260 -9.65 1.47 3.76
CA PRO A 260 -8.64 1.87 4.74
C PRO A 260 -7.95 0.67 5.38
N PHE A 261 -6.62 0.74 5.44
CA PHE A 261 -5.74 -0.32 5.94
C PHE A 261 -5.83 -1.66 5.19
N GLY A 262 -6.55 -1.72 4.06
CA GLY A 262 -6.71 -2.92 3.23
C GLY A 262 -7.69 -3.97 3.76
N TYR A 263 -8.45 -3.69 4.82
CA TYR A 263 -9.38 -4.66 5.41
C TYR A 263 -10.76 -4.60 4.76
N GLY A 264 -11.02 -5.50 3.81
CA GLY A 264 -12.37 -5.76 3.28
C GLY A 264 -13.05 -6.94 4.00
N ARG A 265 -14.39 -6.96 3.97
CA ARG A 265 -15.22 -8.11 4.39
C ARG A 265 -16.52 -8.10 3.59
N ALA A 266 -17.06 -9.28 3.30
CA ALA A 266 -18.19 -9.43 2.37
C ALA A 266 -19.42 -8.54 2.69
N ASP A 267 -19.68 -8.28 3.96
CA ASP A 267 -20.77 -7.41 4.42
C ASP A 267 -20.49 -5.92 4.18
N VAL A 268 -19.29 -5.41 4.50
CA VAL A 268 -18.92 -4.01 4.19
C VAL A 268 -18.72 -3.80 2.69
N ASP A 269 -18.22 -4.79 1.96
CA ASP A 269 -18.13 -4.77 0.49
C ASP A 269 -19.52 -4.64 -0.14
N SER A 270 -20.52 -5.30 0.44
CA SER A 270 -21.91 -5.21 0.00
C SER A 270 -22.51 -3.83 0.30
N LEU A 271 -22.17 -3.22 1.44
CA LEU A 271 -22.56 -1.84 1.73
C LEU A 271 -21.92 -0.84 0.76
N ALA A 272 -20.64 -1.02 0.40
CA ALA A 272 -19.99 -0.20 -0.61
C ALA A 272 -20.66 -0.32 -1.98
N ARG A 273 -21.00 -1.54 -2.42
CA ARG A 273 -21.75 -1.73 -3.67
C ARG A 273 -23.13 -1.08 -3.62
N ALA A 274 -23.86 -1.25 -2.51
CA ALA A 274 -25.15 -0.59 -2.32
C ALA A 274 -25.02 0.94 -2.32
N ALA A 275 -23.90 1.46 -1.83
CA ALA A 275 -23.57 2.88 -1.88
C ALA A 275 -23.08 3.34 -3.27
N GLY A 276 -23.01 2.48 -4.29
CA GLY A 276 -22.72 2.87 -5.67
C GLY A 276 -21.30 2.61 -6.18
N PHE A 277 -20.42 2.02 -5.36
CA PHE A 277 -19.08 1.65 -5.81
C PHE A 277 -19.13 0.36 -6.63
N ARG A 278 -18.58 0.37 -7.85
CA ARG A 278 -18.56 -0.80 -8.76
C ARG A 278 -17.64 -1.88 -8.23
N ARG A 279 -16.43 -1.51 -7.77
CA ARG A 279 -15.44 -2.44 -7.21
C ARG A 279 -14.78 -1.88 -5.96
N VAL A 280 -14.39 -2.78 -5.08
CA VAL A 280 -13.62 -2.48 -3.86
C VAL A 280 -12.22 -3.06 -3.97
N LEU A 281 -11.24 -2.44 -3.32
CA LEU A 281 -9.84 -2.87 -3.32
C LEU A 281 -9.35 -3.13 -1.90
N THR A 282 -8.49 -4.15 -1.76
CA THR A 282 -7.86 -4.54 -0.49
C THR A 282 -6.34 -4.50 -0.63
N LEU A 283 -5.62 -4.88 0.44
CA LEU A 283 -4.17 -5.12 0.38
C LEU A 283 -3.83 -6.62 0.35
N LYS A 284 -4.79 -7.48 0.01
CA LYS A 284 -4.52 -8.91 -0.24
C LYS A 284 -3.74 -9.01 -1.56
N PRO A 285 -2.51 -9.57 -1.56
CA PRO A 285 -1.64 -9.53 -2.73
C PRO A 285 -1.94 -10.67 -3.69
N PHE A 286 -2.67 -10.38 -4.77
CA PHE A 286 -2.91 -11.30 -5.89
C PHE A 286 -3.11 -10.50 -7.19
N ARG A 287 -3.02 -11.20 -8.33
CA ARG A 287 -3.23 -10.60 -9.65
C ARG A 287 -4.70 -10.58 -10.04
N ASN A 288 -5.11 -9.52 -10.74
CA ASN A 288 -6.50 -9.36 -11.14
C ASN A 288 -6.66 -9.80 -12.61
N GLY A 289 -7.32 -10.93 -12.82
CA GLY A 289 -7.53 -11.57 -14.12
C GLY A 289 -8.98 -11.47 -14.59
N ILE A 290 -9.28 -12.12 -15.72
CA ILE A 290 -10.65 -12.20 -16.29
C ILE A 290 -11.55 -13.05 -15.37
N GLU A 291 -10.94 -13.99 -14.67
CA GLU A 291 -11.57 -14.86 -13.68
C GLU A 291 -11.87 -14.16 -12.34
N THR A 292 -11.33 -12.96 -12.11
CA THR A 292 -11.61 -12.22 -10.87
C THR A 292 -13.05 -11.75 -10.89
N GLY A 293 -13.88 -12.39 -10.06
CA GLY A 293 -15.33 -12.20 -10.10
C GLY A 293 -15.75 -10.75 -9.83
N GLU A 294 -16.87 -10.33 -10.41
CA GLU A 294 -17.41 -8.96 -10.25
C GLU A 294 -17.66 -8.60 -8.77
N SER A 295 -18.07 -9.58 -7.96
CA SER A 295 -18.30 -9.42 -6.53
C SER A 295 -17.03 -9.49 -5.67
N GLU A 296 -15.92 -9.94 -6.25
CA GLU A 296 -14.65 -10.10 -5.52
C GLU A 296 -13.91 -8.76 -5.43
N PRO A 297 -13.32 -8.45 -4.25
CA PRO A 297 -12.43 -7.31 -4.14
C PRO A 297 -11.23 -7.46 -5.06
N LEU A 298 -10.68 -6.36 -5.56
CA LEU A 298 -9.41 -6.38 -6.29
C LEU A 298 -8.23 -6.47 -5.32
N GLY A 299 -7.24 -7.28 -5.68
CA GLY A 299 -6.01 -7.48 -4.95
C GLY A 299 -4.96 -6.42 -5.27
N ARG A 300 -4.19 -6.00 -4.27
CA ARG A 300 -3.10 -5.03 -4.43
C ARG A 300 -1.84 -5.47 -3.70
N TYR A 301 -0.70 -5.19 -4.30
CA TYR A 301 0.62 -5.38 -3.71
C TYR A 301 1.08 -4.10 -3.04
N ALA A 302 1.15 -4.11 -1.70
CA ALA A 302 1.66 -2.99 -0.93
C ALA A 302 3.14 -2.73 -1.23
N VAL A 303 3.47 -1.51 -1.66
CA VAL A 303 4.84 -1.02 -1.78
C VAL A 303 5.19 -0.24 -0.52
N THR A 304 6.25 -0.66 0.15
CA THR A 304 6.68 -0.16 1.46
C THR A 304 8.17 0.13 1.45
N ALA A 305 8.69 0.73 2.52
CA ALA A 305 10.13 0.90 2.71
C ALA A 305 10.93 -0.42 2.73
N ARG A 306 10.24 -1.58 2.80
CA ARG A 306 10.85 -2.92 2.70
C ARG A 306 10.83 -3.53 1.30
N THR A 307 10.14 -2.90 0.35
CA THR A 307 10.05 -3.39 -1.02
C THR A 307 11.39 -3.17 -1.73
N SER A 308 12.20 -4.22 -1.81
CA SER A 308 13.44 -4.22 -2.60
C SER A 308 13.16 -4.37 -4.09
N SER A 309 14.13 -4.03 -4.95
CA SER A 309 14.05 -4.28 -6.40
C SER A 309 13.74 -5.73 -6.76
N ARG A 310 14.15 -6.70 -5.92
CA ARG A 310 13.79 -8.12 -6.12
C ARG A 310 12.31 -8.36 -5.83
N VAL A 311 11.80 -7.87 -4.70
CA VAL A 311 10.38 -8.01 -4.33
C VAL A 311 9.50 -7.29 -5.34
N PHE A 312 9.87 -6.08 -5.74
CA PHE A 312 9.16 -5.30 -6.77
C PHE A 312 9.01 -6.08 -8.08
N ARG A 313 10.07 -6.75 -8.54
CA ARG A 313 10.00 -7.62 -9.71
C ARG A 313 9.06 -8.80 -9.54
N LEU A 314 9.04 -9.42 -8.36
CA LEU A 314 8.12 -10.53 -8.09
C LEU A 314 6.66 -10.09 -8.04
N MET A 315 6.38 -8.85 -7.65
CA MET A 315 5.03 -8.28 -7.78
C MET A 315 4.63 -8.17 -9.27
N LEU A 316 5.58 -7.91 -10.17
CA LEU A 316 5.34 -7.68 -11.60
C LEU A 316 5.44 -8.92 -12.49
N GLU A 317 6.21 -9.94 -12.11
CA GLU A 317 6.45 -11.13 -12.92
C GLU A 317 6.36 -12.38 -12.03
N PRO A 318 5.42 -13.31 -12.28
CA PRO A 318 5.38 -14.56 -11.56
C PRO A 318 6.65 -15.39 -11.87
N HIS A 319 7.12 -16.17 -10.90
CA HIS A 319 8.29 -17.03 -11.05
C HIS A 319 8.11 -18.01 -12.24
N GLY A 320 8.71 -17.69 -13.39
CA GLY A 320 8.64 -18.53 -14.59
C GLY A 320 9.15 -17.86 -15.87
N ASP A 321 9.05 -16.54 -15.99
CA ASP A 321 9.56 -15.82 -17.16
C ASP A 321 11.08 -15.60 -17.05
N ARG A 322 11.87 -16.66 -17.23
CA ARG A 322 13.34 -16.57 -17.43
C ARG A 322 13.66 -16.10 -18.85
N GLY A 323 12.95 -15.08 -19.31
CA GLY A 323 13.03 -14.48 -20.63
C GLY A 323 13.70 -13.12 -20.64
N ALA A 324 14.43 -12.70 -19.60
CA ALA A 324 15.33 -11.56 -19.65
C ALA A 324 16.46 -11.72 -18.62
N ASP A 325 17.68 -11.44 -19.10
CA ASP A 325 18.99 -11.63 -18.48
C ASP A 325 19.03 -11.53 -16.94
N SER A 326 19.28 -12.67 -16.28
CA SER A 326 19.50 -12.79 -14.83
C SER A 326 20.82 -12.15 -14.35
N ARG A 327 21.41 -11.25 -15.12
CA ARG A 327 22.71 -10.60 -14.87
C ARG A 327 22.63 -9.09 -14.75
N ASN A 328 21.43 -8.50 -14.68
CA ASN A 328 21.33 -7.07 -14.39
C ASN A 328 21.19 -6.82 -12.88
N PRO A 329 22.22 -6.26 -12.22
CA PRO A 329 22.25 -6.07 -10.77
C PRO A 329 21.67 -4.72 -10.34
N TRP A 330 20.66 -4.18 -11.05
CA TRP A 330 19.88 -3.02 -10.59
C TRP A 330 19.55 -3.07 -9.10
#